data_AF-A0A080Z1N4-F1
#
_entry.id   AF-A0A080Z1N4-F1
#
_cell.length_a   1.000
_cell.length_b   1.000
_cell.length_c   1.000
_cell.angle_alpha   90.00
_cell.angle_beta   90.00
_cell.angle_gamma   90.00
#
_symmetry.space_group_name_H-M   'P 1'
#
loop_
_entity.id
_entity.type
_entity.pdbx_description
1 polymer ?
#
loop_
_entity_poly.entity_id
_entity_poly.type
_entity_poly.pdbx_seq_one_letter_code
_entity_poly.pdbx_strand_id
1 'polypeptide(L)'
;MSTGDVIYKSFLILLSNPNIVNVIGTTTPPAAKSQAKKTYKRPQCKHEGCTNQVKSRGLCKSHGGGIRCKVEGCDRSATKGGHCYTHGGKACSVEGCEKSAQRKGLCYAHGGKPADAKRCSVSGCLMVARTKNLCRAHGGGAPLCVVEGCEKVAEPGGRCGTHGGGKRCKIEGCTKRRVTKGLCYDHGGGRHCSLEWCNKHADKSGFCAAHKKEKQQMKRVKRREANLIEWGVESESNEIVASCATSLTGHTNADGASTASTMGTEKDSTTRAIISVQQHTRTSRHNLHS
;
A
#
# COMPACT_ATOMS: atom_id res chain seq x y z
N MET A 1 33.58 -52.31 -41.45
CA MET A 1 32.87 -51.89 -40.21
C MET A 1 32.83 -50.37 -40.26
N SER A 2 31.73 -49.78 -40.73
CA SER A 2 30.44 -49.57 -40.03
C SER A 2 30.54 -48.41 -39.04
N THR A 3 29.79 -47.34 -39.28
CA THR A 3 28.57 -46.99 -38.53
C THR A 3 28.02 -45.65 -39.03
N GLY A 4 27.02 -45.69 -39.90
CA GLY A 4 26.28 -44.52 -40.37
C GLY A 4 25.49 -44.92 -41.60
N ASP A 5 24.21 -45.29 -41.43
CA ASP A 5 23.16 -45.35 -42.48
C ASP A 5 21.95 -46.25 -42.12
N VAL A 6 21.47 -46.29 -40.86
CA VAL A 6 20.34 -47.21 -40.51
C VAL A 6 19.12 -46.57 -39.86
N ILE A 7 19.12 -45.30 -39.40
CA ILE A 7 17.97 -44.82 -38.60
C ILE A 7 17.04 -43.83 -39.31
N TYR A 8 17.35 -43.38 -40.53
CA TYR A 8 16.50 -42.39 -41.24
C TYR A 8 15.72 -42.92 -42.46
N LYS A 9 15.56 -44.24 -42.59
CA LYS A 9 14.82 -44.88 -43.70
C LYS A 9 13.78 -45.91 -43.25
N SER A 10 13.16 -45.68 -42.09
CA SER A 10 12.04 -46.50 -41.60
C SER A 10 10.73 -45.72 -41.42
N PHE A 11 10.61 -44.52 -42.02
CA PHE A 11 9.46 -43.64 -41.84
C PHE A 11 8.47 -43.59 -43.03
N LEU A 12 8.58 -44.45 -44.04
CA LEU A 12 7.74 -44.33 -45.24
C LEU A 12 7.26 -45.65 -45.88
N ILE A 13 6.88 -46.67 -45.11
CA ILE A 13 6.08 -47.79 -45.65
C ILE A 13 5.13 -48.35 -44.58
N LEU A 14 4.08 -47.60 -44.20
CA LEU A 14 2.85 -48.15 -43.57
C LEU A 14 1.62 -47.26 -43.83
N LEU A 15 1.45 -46.79 -45.08
CA LEU A 15 0.20 -46.19 -45.56
C LEU A 15 -0.39 -47.05 -46.68
N SER A 16 -0.76 -48.29 -46.38
CA SER A 16 -1.59 -49.14 -47.26
C SER A 16 -2.12 -50.36 -46.49
N ASN A 17 -2.96 -50.17 -45.47
CA ASN A 17 -3.76 -51.29 -44.96
C ASN A 17 -5.13 -50.82 -44.40
N PRO A 18 -6.22 -50.93 -45.18
CA PRO A 18 -7.55 -50.48 -44.79
C PRO A 18 -8.39 -51.58 -44.10
N ASN A 19 -7.83 -52.27 -43.10
CA ASN A 19 -8.56 -53.35 -42.40
C ASN A 19 -8.26 -53.46 -40.89
N ILE A 20 -8.17 -52.33 -40.19
CA ILE A 20 -8.34 -52.30 -38.72
C ILE A 20 -9.21 -51.09 -38.38
N VAL A 21 -10.51 -51.22 -38.64
CA VAL A 21 -11.55 -50.35 -38.10
C VAL A 21 -12.05 -50.94 -36.79
N ASN A 22 -12.07 -50.10 -35.75
CA ASN A 22 -12.75 -50.26 -34.46
C ASN A 22 -12.27 -51.39 -33.54
N VAL A 23 -11.50 -51.06 -32.49
CA VAL A 23 -11.92 -51.09 -31.07
C VAL A 23 -10.83 -50.37 -30.25
N ILE A 24 -10.91 -49.05 -30.12
CA ILE A 24 -10.30 -48.34 -28.98
C ILE A 24 -11.33 -47.30 -28.52
N GLY A 25 -12.20 -47.71 -27.59
CA GLY A 25 -13.10 -46.81 -26.90
C GLY A 25 -12.29 -45.80 -26.10
N THR A 26 -12.38 -44.53 -26.49
CA THR A 26 -11.90 -43.41 -25.68
C THR A 26 -12.86 -43.22 -24.51
N THR A 27 -12.62 -43.92 -23.39
CA THR A 27 -13.21 -43.53 -22.12
C THR A 27 -12.48 -42.28 -21.65
N THR A 28 -13.10 -41.13 -21.92
CA THR A 28 -12.75 -39.87 -21.29
C THR A 28 -12.86 -40.05 -19.77
N PRO A 29 -11.78 -39.82 -18.99
CA PRO A 29 -11.89 -39.82 -17.54
C PRO A 29 -12.84 -38.68 -17.12
N PRO A 30 -13.86 -38.94 -16.28
CA PRO A 30 -14.75 -37.89 -15.82
C PRO A 30 -13.94 -36.82 -15.07
N ALA A 31 -14.21 -35.56 -15.40
CA ALA A 31 -13.57 -34.39 -14.81
C ALA A 31 -13.52 -34.49 -13.27
N ALA A 32 -12.30 -34.59 -12.73
CA ALA A 32 -12.08 -34.57 -11.29
C ALA A 32 -12.57 -33.22 -10.74
N LYS A 33 -13.66 -33.26 -9.98
CA LYS A 33 -14.19 -32.09 -9.26
C LYS A 33 -13.08 -31.53 -8.37
N SER A 34 -12.60 -30.31 -8.69
CA SER A 34 -11.67 -29.59 -7.84
C SER A 34 -12.35 -29.27 -6.52
N GLN A 35 -12.06 -30.03 -5.47
CA GLN A 35 -12.59 -29.76 -4.14
C GLN A 35 -12.03 -28.41 -3.65
N ALA A 36 -12.92 -27.45 -3.41
CA ALA A 36 -12.57 -26.17 -2.82
C ALA A 36 -11.92 -26.40 -1.45
N LYS A 37 -10.65 -25.97 -1.31
CA LYS A 37 -9.94 -26.05 -0.02
C LYS A 37 -10.65 -25.15 0.99
N LYS A 38 -11.33 -25.73 1.99
CA LYS A 38 -11.90 -24.99 3.13
C LYS A 38 -10.81 -24.15 3.79
N THR A 39 -10.89 -22.82 3.67
CA THR A 39 -9.93 -21.90 4.29
C THR A 39 -10.31 -21.69 5.75
N TYR A 40 -9.81 -22.53 6.64
CA TYR A 40 -9.96 -22.33 8.08
C TYR A 40 -9.21 -21.05 8.48
N LYS A 41 -9.93 -20.07 9.05
CA LYS A 41 -9.31 -18.87 9.61
C LYS A 41 -8.38 -19.27 10.75
N ARG A 42 -7.13 -18.83 10.67
CA ARG A 42 -6.09 -19.18 11.66
C ARG A 42 -6.39 -18.53 13.02
N PRO A 43 -6.12 -19.22 14.14
CA PRO A 43 -6.38 -18.68 15.48
C PRO A 43 -5.50 -17.46 15.78
N GLN A 44 -5.91 -16.68 16.79
CA GLN A 44 -5.15 -15.54 17.31
C GLN A 44 -3.99 -15.99 18.21
N CYS A 45 -2.96 -15.14 18.28
CA CYS A 45 -1.77 -15.36 19.07
C CYS A 45 -2.11 -15.53 20.55
N LYS A 46 -1.55 -16.56 21.19
CA LYS A 46 -1.73 -16.86 22.62
C LYS A 46 -1.14 -15.82 23.58
N HIS A 47 -0.42 -14.83 23.06
CA HIS A 47 0.17 -13.78 23.90
C HIS A 47 -0.93 -12.81 24.32
N GLU A 48 -0.99 -12.48 25.59
CA GLU A 48 -2.01 -11.59 26.16
C GLU A 48 -2.08 -10.26 25.38
N GLY A 49 -3.30 -9.82 25.07
CA GLY A 49 -3.55 -8.61 24.29
C GLY A 49 -3.14 -8.65 22.80
N CYS A 50 -2.64 -9.78 22.27
CA CYS A 50 -2.18 -9.84 20.89
C CYS A 50 -3.30 -10.18 19.90
N THR A 51 -3.62 -9.26 19.00
CA THR A 51 -4.62 -9.45 17.93
C THR A 51 -4.06 -10.14 16.67
N ASN A 52 -2.75 -10.40 16.63
CA ASN A 52 -2.09 -11.01 15.48
C ASN A 52 -2.46 -12.49 15.33
N GLN A 53 -2.44 -12.99 14.09
CA GLN A 53 -2.69 -14.41 13.81
C GLN A 53 -1.48 -15.29 14.16
N VAL A 54 -1.76 -16.52 14.62
CA VAL A 54 -0.74 -17.54 14.88
C VAL A 54 -0.02 -17.91 13.60
N LYS A 55 1.32 -17.90 13.67
CA LYS A 55 2.19 -18.43 12.61
C LYS A 55 2.58 -19.89 12.90
N SER A 56 3.06 -20.18 14.09
CA SER A 56 3.37 -21.53 14.57
C SER A 56 3.41 -21.52 16.10
N ARG A 57 3.32 -22.69 16.75
CA ARG A 57 3.45 -22.83 18.21
C ARG A 57 2.48 -21.92 18.99
N GLY A 58 1.32 -21.60 18.43
CA GLY A 58 0.34 -20.70 19.06
C GLY A 58 0.75 -19.23 19.12
N LEU A 59 1.86 -18.82 18.49
CA LEU A 59 2.40 -17.48 18.58
C LEU A 59 2.46 -16.80 17.19
N CYS A 60 2.38 -15.48 17.16
CA CYS A 60 2.57 -14.67 15.95
C CYS A 60 4.07 -14.40 15.72
N LYS A 61 4.43 -13.78 14.58
CA LYS A 61 5.83 -13.54 14.21
C LYS A 61 6.63 -12.80 15.28
N SER A 62 6.06 -11.75 15.87
CA SER A 62 6.73 -10.95 16.92
C SER A 62 6.90 -11.73 18.21
N HIS A 63 5.95 -12.61 18.56
CA HIS A 63 5.93 -13.28 19.87
C HIS A 63 6.54 -14.68 19.89
N GLY A 64 7.02 -15.23 18.79
CA GLY A 64 7.51 -16.61 18.84
C GLY A 64 7.30 -17.43 17.58
N GLY A 65 6.27 -17.10 16.82
CA GLY A 65 5.81 -17.87 15.67
C GLY A 65 6.73 -17.75 14.45
N GLY A 66 6.78 -18.82 13.67
CA GLY A 66 7.70 -19.00 12.54
C GLY A 66 8.94 -19.82 12.92
N ILE A 67 9.81 -20.02 11.93
CA ILE A 67 11.09 -20.70 12.10
C ILE A 67 12.06 -19.74 12.81
N ARG A 68 12.86 -20.25 13.74
CA ARG A 68 13.87 -19.47 14.46
C ARG A 68 15.25 -19.67 13.87
N CYS A 69 16.11 -18.68 14.06
CA CYS A 69 17.52 -18.82 13.70
C CYS A 69 18.13 -19.94 14.54
N LYS A 70 18.91 -20.82 13.91
CA LYS A 70 19.65 -21.93 14.54
C LYS A 70 20.91 -21.48 15.30
N VAL A 71 21.24 -20.19 15.23
CA VAL A 71 22.40 -19.63 15.93
C VAL A 71 22.00 -19.40 17.38
N GLU A 72 22.76 -19.99 18.30
CA GLU A 72 22.56 -19.84 19.75
C GLU A 72 22.44 -18.36 20.14
N GLY A 73 21.44 -18.03 20.95
CA GLY A 73 21.14 -16.65 21.36
C GLY A 73 20.50 -15.75 20.28
N CYS A 74 20.08 -16.27 19.12
CA CYS A 74 19.44 -15.48 18.07
C CYS A 74 17.92 -15.70 17.97
N ASP A 75 17.12 -14.79 18.51
CA ASP A 75 15.65 -14.84 18.44
C ASP A 75 15.03 -14.40 17.12
N ARG A 76 15.88 -14.00 16.16
CA ARG A 76 15.41 -13.50 14.86
C ARG A 76 14.69 -14.62 14.10
N SER A 77 13.61 -14.24 13.43
CA SER A 77 12.90 -15.16 12.55
C SER A 77 13.81 -15.59 11.39
N ALA A 78 13.89 -16.88 11.17
CA ALA A 78 14.56 -17.48 10.03
C ALA A 78 13.60 -17.64 8.85
N THR A 79 14.17 -17.61 7.65
CA THR A 79 13.49 -18.08 6.44
C THR A 79 13.66 -19.60 6.31
N LYS A 80 13.26 -20.16 5.16
CA LYS A 80 13.55 -21.57 4.81
C LYS A 80 15.06 -21.80 4.93
N GLY A 81 15.49 -22.80 5.72
CA GLY A 81 16.90 -23.08 6.00
C GLY A 81 17.39 -22.77 7.41
N GLY A 82 16.54 -22.19 8.28
CA GLY A 82 16.83 -22.09 9.71
C GLY A 82 17.83 -21.00 10.11
N HIS A 83 18.19 -20.09 9.22
CA HIS A 83 19.00 -18.92 9.57
C HIS A 83 18.23 -17.63 9.30
N CYS A 84 18.44 -16.61 10.14
CA CYS A 84 17.88 -15.28 9.92
C CYS A 84 18.61 -14.56 8.78
N TYR A 85 18.08 -13.42 8.35
CA TYR A 85 18.65 -12.67 7.22
C TYR A 85 20.12 -12.24 7.42
N THR A 86 20.59 -12.12 8.66
CA THR A 86 22.00 -11.81 8.95
C THR A 86 22.90 -13.04 8.99
N HIS A 87 22.39 -14.18 9.44
CA HIS A 87 23.18 -15.41 9.59
C HIS A 87 23.08 -16.36 8.39
N GLY A 88 22.03 -16.23 7.57
CA GLY A 88 21.81 -17.07 6.39
C GLY A 88 22.44 -16.53 5.11
N GLY A 89 23.05 -15.35 5.16
CA GLY A 89 23.77 -14.74 4.04
C GLY A 89 25.23 -15.19 3.99
N LYS A 90 25.80 -15.29 2.79
CA LYS A 90 27.25 -15.46 2.63
C LYS A 90 27.96 -14.22 3.19
N ALA A 91 29.03 -14.39 3.94
CA ALA A 91 29.88 -13.29 4.38
C ALA A 91 30.63 -12.66 3.19
N CYS A 92 31.03 -11.40 3.34
CA CYS A 92 31.92 -10.75 2.38
C CYS A 92 33.27 -11.48 2.35
N SER A 93 33.79 -11.76 1.16
CA SER A 93 35.09 -12.41 0.93
C SER A 93 36.30 -11.55 1.30
N VAL A 94 36.09 -10.35 1.84
CA VAL A 94 37.18 -9.49 2.31
C VAL A 94 37.45 -9.82 3.76
N GLU A 95 38.70 -10.12 4.09
CA GLU A 95 39.11 -10.49 5.45
C GLU A 95 38.67 -9.43 6.48
N GLY A 96 38.13 -9.89 7.62
CA GLY A 96 37.61 -9.01 8.66
C GLY A 96 36.28 -8.30 8.33
N CYS A 97 35.64 -8.58 7.19
CA CYS A 97 34.36 -7.94 6.85
C CYS A 97 33.15 -8.80 7.26
N GLU A 98 32.46 -8.38 8.32
CA GLU A 98 31.23 -9.04 8.82
C GLU A 98 29.98 -8.78 7.97
N LYS A 99 30.08 -7.91 6.96
CA LYS A 99 28.93 -7.54 6.13
C LYS A 99 28.57 -8.70 5.20
N SER A 100 27.27 -8.92 5.01
CA SER A 100 26.82 -9.94 4.08
C SER A 100 27.17 -9.58 2.63
N ALA A 101 27.75 -10.55 1.93
CA ALA A 101 27.95 -10.50 0.50
C ALA A 101 26.63 -10.35 -0.23
N GLN A 102 26.66 -9.54 -1.29
CA GLN A 102 25.53 -9.35 -2.20
C GLN A 102 25.79 -10.15 -3.48
N ARG A 103 26.80 -9.72 -4.25
CA ARG A 103 27.16 -10.31 -5.54
C ARG A 103 28.67 -10.57 -5.58
N LYS A 104 29.09 -11.64 -6.26
CA LYS A 104 30.50 -12.06 -6.38
C LYS A 104 31.21 -12.23 -5.02
N GLY A 105 30.47 -12.62 -3.98
CA GLY A 105 31.03 -12.77 -2.63
C GLY A 105 31.37 -11.46 -1.93
N LEU A 106 31.05 -10.29 -2.49
CA LEU A 106 31.43 -8.99 -1.91
C LEU A 106 30.22 -8.25 -1.35
N CYS A 107 30.40 -7.50 -0.26
CA CYS A 107 29.37 -6.60 0.26
C CYS A 107 29.25 -5.35 -0.62
N TYR A 108 28.20 -4.55 -0.43
CA TYR A 108 27.97 -3.34 -1.23
C TYR A 108 29.16 -2.36 -1.21
N ALA A 109 29.81 -2.19 -0.04
CA ALA A 109 30.97 -1.33 0.13
C ALA A 109 32.23 -1.89 -0.54
N HIS A 110 32.38 -3.21 -0.61
CA HIS A 110 33.52 -3.89 -1.24
C HIS A 110 33.27 -4.25 -2.72
N GLY A 111 32.25 -3.65 -3.36
CA GLY A 111 32.02 -3.81 -4.79
C GLY A 111 30.97 -4.84 -5.19
N GLY A 112 30.24 -5.40 -4.23
CA GLY A 112 29.02 -6.21 -4.43
C GLY A 112 27.82 -5.44 -5.00
N LYS A 113 28.04 -4.32 -5.67
CA LYS A 113 26.99 -3.53 -6.35
C LYS A 113 26.42 -4.27 -7.57
N PRO A 114 25.23 -3.89 -8.09
CA PRO A 114 24.73 -4.38 -9.38
C PRO A 114 25.75 -4.20 -10.51
N ALA A 115 25.65 -5.02 -11.58
CA ALA A 115 26.64 -5.02 -12.67
C ALA A 115 26.61 -3.74 -13.50
N ASP A 116 25.41 -3.21 -13.68
CA ASP A 116 25.03 -1.98 -14.38
C ASP A 116 25.31 -0.70 -13.56
N ALA A 117 25.53 -0.82 -12.24
CA ALA A 117 25.77 0.32 -11.39
C ALA A 117 27.16 0.92 -11.63
N LYS A 118 27.20 2.17 -12.14
CA LYS A 118 28.43 2.94 -12.33
C LYS A 118 29.17 3.13 -11.00
N ARG A 119 30.48 2.95 -11.02
CA ARG A 119 31.36 3.23 -9.87
C ARG A 119 31.60 4.74 -9.77
N CYS A 120 31.83 5.20 -8.54
CA CYS A 120 32.40 6.52 -8.30
C CYS A 120 33.68 6.73 -9.14
N SER A 121 33.83 7.90 -9.75
CA SER A 121 34.98 8.27 -10.60
C SER A 121 36.25 8.52 -9.80
N VAL A 122 36.16 8.73 -8.48
CA VAL A 122 37.34 8.84 -7.61
C VAL A 122 38.06 7.50 -7.57
N SER A 123 39.37 7.54 -7.85
CA SER A 123 40.24 6.36 -7.87
C SER A 123 40.13 5.56 -6.56
N GLY A 124 40.11 4.23 -6.68
CA GLY A 124 39.97 3.31 -5.53
C GLY A 124 38.59 3.26 -4.87
N CYS A 125 37.66 4.16 -5.19
CA CYS A 125 36.35 4.18 -4.56
C CYS A 125 35.45 3.05 -5.10
N LEU A 126 35.08 2.09 -4.24
CA LEU A 126 34.23 0.96 -4.65
C LEU A 126 32.73 1.29 -4.66
N MET A 127 32.35 2.43 -4.09
CA MET A 127 30.97 2.87 -3.94
C MET A 127 30.30 3.20 -5.28
N VAL A 128 28.97 3.08 -5.30
CA VAL A 128 28.13 3.41 -6.46
C VAL A 128 28.08 4.92 -6.65
N ALA A 129 28.29 5.34 -7.89
CA ALA A 129 28.06 6.71 -8.31
C ALA A 129 26.56 7.02 -8.34
N ARG A 130 26.19 8.21 -7.88
CA ARG A 130 24.81 8.71 -7.86
C ARG A 130 24.66 9.80 -8.91
N THR A 131 25.13 11.01 -8.63
CA THR A 131 25.19 12.11 -9.60
C THR A 131 26.63 12.48 -9.92
N LYS A 132 26.85 13.08 -11.10
CA LYS A 132 28.19 13.52 -11.56
C LYS A 132 29.27 12.42 -11.54
N ASN A 133 28.87 11.15 -11.70
CA ASN A 133 29.72 9.97 -11.55
C ASN A 133 30.39 9.83 -10.17
N LEU A 134 29.90 10.49 -9.13
CA LEU A 134 30.49 10.47 -7.79
C LEU A 134 29.58 9.75 -6.79
N CYS A 135 30.14 9.14 -5.76
CA CYS A 135 29.35 8.57 -4.66
C CYS A 135 28.92 9.66 -3.68
N ARG A 136 28.06 9.32 -2.71
CA ARG A 136 27.57 10.27 -1.69
C ARG A 136 28.70 10.97 -0.92
N ALA A 137 29.76 10.23 -0.58
CA ALA A 137 30.93 10.73 0.16
C ALA A 137 31.80 11.65 -0.69
N HIS A 138 31.87 11.42 -2.00
CA HIS A 138 32.64 12.23 -2.94
C HIS A 138 31.78 13.27 -3.66
N GLY A 139 30.65 13.71 -3.09
CA GLY A 139 29.85 14.82 -3.62
C GLY A 139 28.79 14.45 -4.67
N GLY A 140 28.55 13.18 -4.96
CA GLY A 140 27.47 12.73 -5.84
C GLY A 140 26.10 12.64 -5.18
N GLY A 141 25.91 13.24 -4.01
CA GLY A 141 24.61 13.37 -3.37
C GLY A 141 24.30 14.84 -3.06
N ALA A 142 23.06 15.11 -2.64
CA ALA A 142 22.72 16.43 -2.14
C ALA A 142 23.66 16.83 -0.99
N PRO A 143 24.11 18.10 -0.93
CA PRO A 143 25.06 18.56 0.07
C PRO A 143 24.48 18.39 1.48
N LEU A 144 25.37 18.31 2.47
CA LEU A 144 24.97 18.39 3.88
C LEU A 144 24.68 19.84 4.26
N CYS A 145 24.01 20.01 5.39
CA CYS A 145 23.80 21.31 6.00
C CYS A 145 25.14 21.98 6.32
N VAL A 146 25.29 23.26 5.99
CA VAL A 146 26.48 24.09 6.27
C VAL A 146 26.70 24.37 7.76
N VAL A 147 25.74 24.02 8.62
CA VAL A 147 25.89 24.18 10.07
C VAL A 147 26.78 23.05 10.57
N GLU A 148 27.85 23.42 11.27
CA GLU A 148 28.82 22.47 11.80
C GLU A 148 28.15 21.38 12.65
N GLY A 149 28.61 20.14 12.49
CA GLY A 149 28.02 18.97 13.16
C GLY A 149 26.65 18.52 12.63
N CYS A 150 26.09 19.16 11.60
CA CYS A 150 24.78 18.78 11.06
C CYS A 150 24.89 17.77 9.90
N GLU A 151 24.55 16.51 10.16
CA GLU A 151 24.54 15.44 9.14
C GLU A 151 23.27 15.41 8.26
N LYS A 152 22.36 16.36 8.44
CA LYS A 152 21.13 16.44 7.64
C LYS A 152 21.46 16.97 6.25
N VAL A 153 20.77 16.43 5.25
CA VAL A 153 20.84 16.92 3.87
C VAL A 153 20.32 18.36 3.81
N ALA A 154 21.07 19.23 3.14
CA ALA A 154 20.67 20.59 2.88
C ALA A 154 19.58 20.64 1.80
N GLU A 155 18.63 21.55 1.99
CA GLU A 155 17.76 22.02 0.91
C GLU A 155 18.51 23.04 0.04
N PRO A 156 17.96 23.44 -1.12
CA PRO A 156 18.50 24.57 -1.88
C PRO A 156 18.75 25.77 -0.96
N GLY A 157 19.99 26.29 -0.99
CA GLY A 157 20.47 27.32 -0.05
C GLY A 157 21.36 26.80 1.09
N GLY A 158 21.75 25.53 1.09
CA GLY A 158 22.86 25.02 1.91
C GLY A 158 22.54 24.70 3.37
N ARG A 159 21.30 24.93 3.82
CA ARG A 159 20.84 24.57 5.17
C ARG A 159 19.78 23.47 5.13
N CYS A 160 19.71 22.63 6.15
CA CYS A 160 18.67 21.62 6.29
C CYS A 160 17.37 22.22 6.83
N GLY A 161 16.29 21.44 6.82
CA GLY A 161 14.98 21.93 7.22
C GLY A 161 14.90 22.56 8.62
N THR A 162 15.66 22.04 9.59
CA THR A 162 15.71 22.57 10.96
C THR A 162 16.61 23.79 11.11
N HIS A 163 17.63 23.92 10.26
CA HIS A 163 18.51 25.09 10.21
C HIS A 163 18.02 26.13 9.19
N GLY A 164 16.72 26.14 8.90
CA GLY A 164 16.14 27.16 8.02
C GLY A 164 16.40 26.94 6.53
N GLY A 165 16.71 25.72 6.11
CA GLY A 165 16.70 25.34 4.70
C GLY A 165 15.36 25.58 4.02
N GLY A 166 15.36 25.77 2.71
CA GLY A 166 14.13 25.98 1.94
C GLY A 166 13.60 27.41 1.98
N LYS A 167 12.62 27.66 1.10
CA LYS A 167 12.05 29.01 0.90
C LYS A 167 11.17 29.41 2.09
N ARG A 168 11.24 30.68 2.48
CA ARG A 168 10.40 31.26 3.55
C ARG A 168 9.11 31.87 3.00
N CYS A 169 8.16 32.05 3.91
CA CYS A 169 6.94 32.78 3.65
C CYS A 169 7.26 34.17 3.06
N LYS A 170 6.43 34.63 2.12
CA LYS A 170 6.59 35.93 1.46
C LYS A 170 6.21 37.10 2.37
N ILE A 171 5.41 36.88 3.41
CA ILE A 171 5.02 37.92 4.36
C ILE A 171 6.23 38.34 5.19
N GLU A 172 6.44 39.65 5.26
CA GLU A 172 7.55 40.26 5.98
C GLU A 172 7.53 39.87 7.46
N GLY A 173 8.70 39.64 8.03
CA GLY A 173 8.85 39.14 9.41
C GLY A 173 8.49 37.66 9.62
N CYS A 174 7.91 36.97 8.63
CA CYS A 174 7.53 35.57 8.80
C CYS A 174 8.71 34.60 8.53
N THR A 175 9.21 33.95 9.58
CA THR A 175 10.30 32.98 9.47
C THR A 175 9.84 31.56 9.08
N LYS A 176 8.52 31.34 9.00
CA LYS A 176 7.92 30.03 8.73
C LYS A 176 8.20 29.55 7.30
N ARG A 177 8.31 28.23 7.13
CA ARG A 177 8.57 27.60 5.84
C ARG A 177 7.40 27.83 4.88
N ARG A 178 7.73 28.19 3.65
CA ARG A 178 6.78 28.27 2.53
C ARG A 178 6.27 26.88 2.18
N VAL A 179 4.96 26.77 2.00
CA VAL A 179 4.27 25.54 1.61
C VAL A 179 3.88 25.65 0.13
N THR A 180 2.87 26.46 -0.19
CA THR A 180 2.47 26.78 -1.57
C THR A 180 2.20 28.28 -1.73
N LYS A 181 2.10 28.76 -2.98
CA LYS A 181 1.78 30.16 -3.32
C LYS A 181 2.70 31.23 -2.68
N GLY A 182 3.89 30.84 -2.23
CA GLY A 182 4.78 31.75 -1.53
C GLY A 182 4.56 31.87 -0.02
N LEU A 183 3.56 31.20 0.54
CA LEU A 183 3.08 31.44 1.90
C LEU A 183 3.25 30.21 2.81
N CYS A 184 3.24 30.39 4.13
CA CYS A 184 3.24 29.30 5.12
C CYS A 184 1.79 28.90 5.46
N TYR A 185 1.59 27.85 6.26
CA TYR A 185 0.24 27.39 6.62
C TYR A 185 -0.64 28.45 7.28
N ASP A 186 -0.06 29.30 8.12
CA ASP A 186 -0.79 30.36 8.84
C ASP A 186 -1.11 31.57 7.96
N HIS A 187 -0.42 31.67 6.83
CA HIS A 187 -0.62 32.73 5.85
C HIS A 187 -1.28 32.20 4.56
N GLY A 188 -2.04 31.10 4.63
CA GLY A 188 -2.80 30.60 3.48
C GLY A 188 -1.97 29.80 2.44
N GLY A 189 -0.79 29.34 2.82
CA GLY A 189 0.05 28.46 1.99
C GLY A 189 -0.43 27.00 1.94
N GLY A 190 -1.43 26.63 2.73
CA GLY A 190 -2.08 25.32 2.71
C GLY A 190 -3.50 25.38 2.15
N ARG A 191 -4.09 24.21 1.88
CA ARG A 191 -5.54 24.10 1.65
C ARG A 191 -6.23 23.88 2.98
N HIS A 192 -7.41 24.45 3.16
CA HIS A 192 -8.30 24.14 4.28
C HIS A 192 -9.20 22.96 3.92
N CYS A 193 -9.79 22.34 4.94
CA CYS A 193 -10.76 21.27 4.77
C CYS A 193 -11.92 21.75 3.88
N SER A 194 -12.41 20.89 2.99
CA SER A 194 -13.55 21.15 2.12
C SER A 194 -14.88 21.26 2.87
N LEU A 195 -14.89 21.03 4.19
CA LEU A 195 -16.06 21.32 5.01
C LEU A 195 -15.97 22.77 5.42
N GLU A 196 -16.98 23.57 5.07
CA GLU A 196 -17.01 25.02 5.24
C GLU A 196 -16.78 25.46 6.69
N TRP A 197 -17.22 24.65 7.64
CA TRP A 197 -17.07 24.88 9.07
C TRP A 197 -15.71 24.43 9.64
N CYS A 198 -14.81 23.87 8.83
CA CYS A 198 -13.55 23.30 9.29
C CYS A 198 -12.33 24.06 8.77
N ASN A 199 -11.70 24.82 9.67
CA ASN A 199 -10.48 25.57 9.37
C ASN A 199 -9.19 24.73 9.41
N LYS A 200 -9.27 23.42 9.68
CA LYS A 200 -8.09 22.54 9.73
C LYS A 200 -7.52 22.34 8.33
N HIS A 201 -6.19 22.21 8.22
CA HIS A 201 -5.53 22.00 6.94
C HIS A 201 -5.90 20.66 6.29
N ALA A 202 -6.21 20.73 5.01
CA ALA A 202 -6.50 19.59 4.15
C ALA A 202 -5.24 18.94 3.60
N ASP A 203 -5.31 17.63 3.42
CA ASP A 203 -4.34 16.90 2.61
C ASP A 203 -4.62 17.08 1.10
N LYS A 204 -3.96 16.27 0.26
CA LYS A 204 -4.15 16.33 -1.19
C LYS A 204 -5.59 16.08 -1.67
N SER A 205 -6.42 15.50 -0.82
CA SER A 205 -7.81 15.17 -1.13
C SER A 205 -8.84 16.22 -0.73
N GLY A 206 -8.41 17.33 -0.16
CA GLY A 206 -9.32 18.39 0.29
C GLY A 206 -9.87 18.20 1.70
N PHE A 207 -9.56 17.10 2.40
CA PHE A 207 -10.05 16.86 3.77
C PHE A 207 -8.91 16.88 4.78
N CYS A 208 -9.19 17.38 5.98
CA CYS A 208 -8.25 17.32 7.08
C CYS A 208 -8.12 15.90 7.65
N ALA A 209 -7.15 15.69 8.53
CA ALA A 209 -6.89 14.36 9.10
C ALA A 209 -8.08 13.81 9.89
N ALA A 210 -8.83 14.68 10.58
CA ALA A 210 -10.04 14.30 11.30
C ALA A 210 -11.17 13.93 10.34
N HIS A 211 -11.32 14.68 9.23
CA HIS A 211 -12.44 14.52 8.31
C HIS A 211 -12.20 13.50 7.17
N LYS A 212 -11.41 12.47 7.46
CA LYS A 212 -11.11 11.41 6.49
C LYS A 212 -12.30 10.47 6.24
N LYS A 213 -13.27 10.40 7.14
CA LYS A 213 -14.45 9.52 7.01
C LYS A 213 -15.50 10.14 6.10
N GLU A 214 -15.69 11.44 6.21
CA GLU A 214 -16.55 12.31 5.41
C GLU A 214 -16.14 12.23 3.95
N LYS A 215 -14.83 12.21 3.67
CA LYS A 215 -14.28 11.88 2.34
C LYS A 215 -14.77 10.53 1.81
N GLN A 216 -14.79 9.48 2.65
CA GLN A 216 -15.26 8.16 2.22
C GLN A 216 -16.76 8.17 1.93
N GLN A 217 -17.54 8.87 2.74
CA GLN A 217 -18.97 9.03 2.54
C GLN A 217 -19.26 9.79 1.24
N MET A 218 -18.62 10.93 1.00
CA MET A 218 -18.78 11.69 -0.26
C MET A 218 -18.38 10.87 -1.49
N LYS A 219 -17.35 10.03 -1.41
CA LYS A 219 -16.98 9.11 -2.50
C LYS A 219 -18.06 8.05 -2.77
N ARG A 220 -18.76 7.58 -1.74
CA ARG A 220 -19.86 6.61 -1.89
C ARG A 220 -21.08 7.28 -2.53
N VAL A 221 -21.39 8.51 -2.11
CA VAL A 221 -22.48 9.31 -2.69
C VAL A 221 -22.20 9.58 -4.17
N LYS A 222 -21.02 10.12 -4.53
CA LYS A 222 -20.64 10.37 -5.93
C LYS A 222 -20.66 9.13 -6.81
N ARG A 223 -20.27 7.96 -6.28
CA ARG A 223 -20.39 6.69 -7.02
C ARG A 223 -21.84 6.32 -7.28
N ARG A 224 -22.73 6.52 -6.30
CA ARG A 224 -24.16 6.27 -6.48
C ARG A 224 -24.76 7.23 -7.48
N GLU A 225 -24.45 8.53 -7.41
CA GLU A 225 -24.89 9.53 -8.37
C GLU A 225 -24.41 9.20 -9.80
N ALA A 226 -23.13 8.85 -9.97
CA ALA A 226 -22.61 8.44 -11.27
C ALA A 226 -23.33 7.20 -11.83
N ASN A 227 -23.63 6.22 -10.96
CA ASN A 227 -24.42 5.06 -11.36
C ASN A 227 -25.88 5.43 -11.69
N LEU A 228 -26.46 6.46 -11.09
CA LEU A 228 -27.83 6.91 -11.42
C LEU A 228 -27.87 7.62 -12.78
N ILE A 229 -26.86 8.44 -13.08
CA ILE A 229 -26.70 9.12 -14.38
C ILE A 229 -26.51 8.09 -15.50
N GLU A 230 -25.72 7.03 -15.25
CA GLU A 230 -25.52 5.93 -16.20
C GLU A 230 -26.84 5.17 -16.53
N TRP A 231 -27.85 5.24 -15.66
CA TRP A 231 -29.15 4.59 -15.84
C TRP A 231 -30.24 5.57 -16.36
N GLY A 232 -29.85 6.78 -16.78
CA GLY A 232 -30.73 7.72 -17.47
C GLY A 232 -31.83 8.34 -16.61
N VAL A 233 -31.67 8.38 -15.29
CA VAL A 233 -32.64 9.01 -14.38
C VAL A 233 -32.22 10.45 -14.11
N GLU A 234 -32.96 11.43 -14.66
CA GLU A 234 -32.77 12.84 -14.31
C GLU A 234 -33.18 13.08 -12.85
N SER A 235 -32.25 13.61 -12.06
CA SER A 235 -32.49 13.83 -10.63
C SER A 235 -33.15 15.19 -10.38
N GLU A 236 -34.44 15.19 -10.02
CA GLU A 236 -35.06 16.30 -9.27
C GLU A 236 -34.53 16.29 -7.84
N SER A 237 -33.24 16.57 -7.65
CA SER A 237 -32.58 16.41 -6.34
C SER A 237 -31.68 17.58 -6.00
N ASN A 238 -32.16 18.81 -6.21
CA ASN A 238 -31.55 19.98 -5.60
C ASN A 238 -31.95 20.16 -4.12
N GLU A 239 -32.92 19.40 -3.59
CA GLU A 239 -33.33 19.50 -2.17
C GLU A 239 -32.65 18.48 -1.23
N ILE A 240 -32.17 17.34 -1.75
CA ILE A 240 -31.61 16.25 -0.91
C ILE A 240 -30.15 16.54 -0.50
N VAL A 241 -29.39 17.26 -1.34
CA VAL A 241 -28.01 17.67 -1.03
C VAL A 241 -27.98 18.69 0.11
N ALA A 242 -29.01 19.54 0.22
CA ALA A 242 -29.16 20.52 1.30
C ALA A 242 -29.49 19.88 2.66
N SER A 243 -30.37 18.87 2.68
CA SER A 243 -30.80 18.17 3.90
C SER A 243 -29.69 17.31 4.56
N CYS A 244 -28.79 16.74 3.74
CA CYS A 244 -27.64 16.00 4.24
C CYS A 244 -26.52 16.93 4.77
N ALA A 245 -26.44 18.16 4.28
CA ALA A 245 -25.49 19.16 4.77
C ALA A 245 -25.91 19.73 6.14
N THR A 246 -27.21 19.94 6.36
CA THR A 246 -27.76 20.40 7.65
C THR A 246 -27.77 19.31 8.72
N SER A 247 -27.89 18.03 8.36
CA SER A 247 -27.87 16.92 9.33
C SER A 247 -26.46 16.57 9.87
N LEU A 248 -25.39 17.18 9.35
CA LEU A 248 -24.01 17.04 9.86
C LEU A 248 -23.59 18.13 10.86
N THR A 249 -24.52 18.99 11.27
CA THR A 249 -24.29 20.14 12.19
C THR A 249 -24.07 19.74 13.66
N GLY A 250 -24.14 18.45 14.00
CA GLY A 250 -24.03 17.95 15.38
C GLY A 250 -22.61 17.68 15.91
N HIS A 251 -21.55 18.12 15.23
CA HIS A 251 -20.19 17.98 15.75
C HIS A 251 -19.64 19.34 16.15
N THR A 252 -19.95 19.74 17.39
CA THR A 252 -19.32 20.89 18.04
C THR A 252 -17.81 20.68 18.11
N ASN A 253 -17.07 21.78 17.94
CA ASN A 253 -15.66 21.81 18.29
C ASN A 253 -15.58 21.53 19.81
N ALA A 254 -14.98 20.41 20.17
CA ALA A 254 -14.76 20.06 21.57
C ALA A 254 -13.69 20.99 22.16
N ASP A 255 -14.12 22.15 22.66
CA ASP A 255 -13.41 23.00 23.61
C ASP A 255 -14.44 23.66 24.56
N GLY A 256 -14.65 23.09 25.75
CA GLY A 256 -15.05 23.82 26.98
C GLY A 256 -16.55 24.01 27.35
N ALA A 257 -16.88 23.51 28.55
CA ALA A 257 -17.88 23.99 29.54
C ALA A 257 -19.41 23.72 29.37
N SER A 258 -19.89 22.84 30.27
CA SER A 258 -21.18 22.71 30.98
C SER A 258 -22.44 23.45 30.50
N THR A 259 -23.56 22.72 30.31
CA THR A 259 -24.70 22.58 31.24
C THR A 259 -25.72 21.56 30.68
N ALA A 260 -26.45 20.91 31.58
CA ALA A 260 -27.38 19.81 31.31
C ALA A 260 -28.74 20.27 30.76
N SER A 261 -29.40 19.44 29.94
CA SER A 261 -30.80 18.99 30.14
C SER A 261 -31.32 18.02 29.06
N THR A 262 -31.99 16.97 29.56
CA THR A 262 -33.12 16.18 29.02
C THR A 262 -33.00 15.45 27.67
N MET A 263 -32.96 14.11 27.77
CA MET A 263 -33.17 13.14 26.69
C MET A 263 -34.67 12.97 26.38
N GLY A 264 -35.01 12.94 25.08
CA GLY A 264 -36.31 12.50 24.54
C GLY A 264 -36.08 11.75 23.22
N THR A 265 -36.81 10.65 23.03
CA THR A 265 -36.53 9.58 22.06
C THR A 265 -36.96 9.92 20.62
N GLU A 266 -36.00 10.17 19.72
CA GLU A 266 -36.25 10.41 18.27
C GLU A 266 -35.74 9.26 17.38
N LYS A 267 -36.05 7.99 17.70
CA LYS A 267 -35.64 6.84 16.86
C LYS A 267 -36.76 6.20 16.03
N ASP A 268 -38.00 6.64 16.17
CA ASP A 268 -39.17 5.95 15.57
C ASP A 268 -39.79 6.62 14.33
N SER A 269 -39.40 7.85 13.98
CA SER A 269 -39.96 8.54 12.80
C SER A 269 -39.28 8.12 11.50
N THR A 270 -37.98 7.81 11.52
CA THR A 270 -37.19 7.47 10.32
C THR A 270 -37.58 6.12 9.72
N THR A 271 -38.00 5.17 10.56
CA THR A 271 -38.38 3.83 10.12
C THR A 271 -39.72 3.84 9.38
N ARG A 272 -40.68 4.67 9.82
CA ARG A 272 -42.01 4.77 9.18
C ARG A 272 -41.97 5.38 7.77
N ALA A 273 -41.08 6.33 7.52
CA ALA A 273 -40.92 6.94 6.20
C ALA A 273 -40.36 5.96 5.14
N ILE A 274 -39.51 5.02 5.56
CA ILE A 274 -38.86 4.06 4.64
C ILE A 274 -39.83 2.97 4.17
N ILE A 275 -40.75 2.49 5.02
CA ILE A 275 -41.68 1.41 4.61
C ILE A 275 -42.80 1.92 3.69
N SER A 276 -43.20 3.20 3.82
CA SER A 276 -44.21 3.81 2.95
C SER A 276 -43.75 3.91 1.49
N VAL A 277 -42.47 4.23 1.26
CA VAL A 277 -41.86 4.27 -0.08
C VAL A 277 -41.77 2.86 -0.72
N GLN A 278 -41.55 1.82 0.09
CA GLN A 278 -41.45 0.44 -0.41
C GLN A 278 -42.80 -0.15 -0.86
N GLN A 279 -43.92 0.28 -0.27
CA GLN A 279 -45.25 -0.22 -0.61
C GLN A 279 -45.77 0.34 -1.95
N HIS A 280 -45.50 1.61 -2.24
CA HIS A 280 -45.88 2.23 -3.52
C HIS A 280 -45.17 1.62 -4.74
N THR A 281 -43.94 1.12 -4.58
CA THR A 281 -43.19 0.49 -5.68
C THR A 281 -43.65 -0.94 -6.02
N ARG A 282 -44.41 -1.59 -5.13
CA ARG A 282 -44.89 -2.97 -5.32
C ARG A 282 -46.24 -3.05 -6.04
N THR A 283 -47.15 -2.10 -5.82
CA THR A 283 -48.47 -2.07 -6.49
C THR A 283 -48.37 -1.69 -7.97
N SER A 284 -47.35 -0.93 -8.38
CA SER A 284 -47.15 -0.56 -9.78
C SER A 284 -46.64 -1.72 -10.67
N ARG A 285 -46.04 -2.78 -10.09
CA ARG A 285 -45.49 -3.93 -10.85
C ARG A 285 -46.51 -5.01 -11.21
N HIS A 286 -47.69 -5.05 -10.58
CA HIS A 286 -48.69 -6.11 -10.83
C HIS A 286 -49.70 -5.78 -11.95
N ASN A 287 -49.80 -4.54 -12.42
CA ASN A 287 -50.76 -4.11 -13.45
C ASN A 287 -50.18 -4.05 -14.88
N LEU A 288 -49.01 -4.64 -15.13
CA LEU A 288 -48.34 -4.64 -16.45
C LEU A 288 -48.27 -6.03 -17.12
N HIS A 289 -48.95 -7.05 -16.59
CA HIS A 289 -48.99 -8.40 -17.16
C HIS A 289 -50.41 -9.00 -17.20
N SER A 290 -51.41 -8.23 -17.62
CA SER A 290 -52.73 -8.74 -18.02
C SER A 290 -53.18 -8.08 -19.31
#